data_AF-A0A952NDM2-F1
#
_entry.id   AF-A0A952NDM2-F1
#
_cell.length_a   1.000
_cell.length_b   1.000
_cell.length_c   1.000
_cell.angle_alpha   90.00
_cell.angle_beta   90.00
_cell.angle_gamma   90.00
#
_symmetry.space_group_name_H-M   'P 1'
#
loop_
_entity.id
_entity.type
_entity.pdbx_description
1 polymer ?
#
loop_
_entity_poly.entity_id
_entity_poly.type
_entity_poly.pdbx_seq_one_letter_code
_entity_poly.pdbx_strand_id
1 'polypeptide(L)'
;MDRKTWLVSVLVAMGLVLAADYFFLHLLFPLKKAALMEEMNRDVEEHLRENPTEPPPTPDNDPEAAPAPEPGAKNESSFRKSVQECFKGQVSARDPKDLLRGLKRQGLVLNEVTVENWHVRRPNGQEERIMVVASDRENANGRKEVRLFGVDDEGLPVPKPLPAAKAFDPKEDFIAALKKPGRLVFHQRQESHNGPEGLSASVEWVNEDVRDLQVFLKEKTLSCRDSDCRCL
;
A
#
# COMPACT_ATOMS: atom_id res chain seq x y z
N MET A 1 3.61 -58.28 -12.16
CA MET A 1 2.58 -57.32 -12.62
C MET A 1 2.92 -56.95 -14.05
N ASP A 2 2.03 -57.19 -15.01
CA ASP A 2 2.33 -56.96 -16.43
C ASP A 2 2.46 -55.44 -16.71
N ARG A 3 3.37 -55.05 -17.60
CA ARG A 3 3.69 -53.65 -17.92
C ARG A 3 2.46 -52.89 -18.40
N LYS A 4 1.53 -53.58 -19.07
CA LYS A 4 0.23 -53.04 -19.49
C LYS A 4 -0.67 -52.71 -18.29
N THR A 5 -0.74 -53.61 -17.31
CA THR A 5 -1.54 -53.40 -16.09
C THR A 5 -1.01 -52.24 -15.27
N TRP A 6 0.32 -52.11 -15.15
CA TRP A 6 0.94 -51.00 -14.43
C TRP A 6 0.61 -49.64 -15.08
N LEU A 7 0.70 -49.56 -16.42
CA LEU A 7 0.46 -48.32 -17.15
C LEU A 7 -1.01 -47.88 -17.08
N VAL A 8 -1.94 -48.84 -17.14
CA VAL A 8 -3.38 -48.56 -16.94
C VAL A 8 -3.66 -48.06 -15.53
N SER A 9 -3.06 -48.68 -14.50
CA SER A 9 -3.22 -48.22 -13.11
C SER A 9 -2.73 -46.79 -12.90
N VAL A 10 -1.61 -46.41 -13.51
CA VAL A 10 -1.08 -45.04 -13.44
C VAL A 10 -2.03 -44.04 -14.11
N LEU A 11 -2.57 -44.37 -15.29
CA LEU A 11 -3.50 -43.49 -16.00
C LEU A 11 -4.82 -43.30 -15.24
N VAL A 12 -5.35 -44.36 -14.61
CA VAL A 12 -6.55 -44.25 -13.77
C VAL A 12 -6.28 -43.39 -12.54
N ALA A 13 -5.14 -43.58 -11.86
CA ALA A 13 -4.77 -42.75 -10.71
C ALA A 13 -4.64 -41.27 -11.08
N MET A 14 -3.99 -40.96 -12.21
CA MET A 14 -3.87 -39.58 -12.70
C MET A 14 -5.24 -38.97 -13.03
N GLY A 15 -6.13 -39.74 -13.66
CA GLY A 15 -7.50 -39.31 -13.93
C GLY A 15 -8.30 -38.98 -12.67
N LEU A 16 -8.15 -39.79 -11.61
CA LEU A 16 -8.81 -39.55 -10.33
C LEU A 16 -8.29 -38.29 -9.62
N VAL A 17 -6.99 -38.03 -9.66
CA VAL A 17 -6.39 -36.82 -9.09
C VAL A 17 -6.91 -35.57 -9.81
N LEU A 18 -6.92 -35.58 -11.15
CA LEU A 18 -7.43 -34.46 -11.94
C LEU A 18 -8.93 -34.22 -11.73
N ALA A 19 -9.72 -35.28 -11.60
CA ALA A 19 -11.14 -35.17 -11.30
C ALA A 19 -11.40 -34.60 -9.89
N ALA A 20 -10.61 -35.02 -8.91
CA ALA A 20 -10.67 -34.48 -7.55
C ALA A 20 -10.31 -32.99 -7.53
N ASP A 21 -9.19 -32.59 -8.14
CA ASP A 21 -8.77 -31.19 -8.24
C ASP A 21 -9.84 -30.33 -8.92
N TYR A 22 -10.40 -30.81 -10.03
CA TYR A 22 -11.48 -30.11 -10.73
C TYR A 22 -12.71 -29.92 -9.84
N PHE A 23 -13.11 -30.97 -9.11
CA PHE A 23 -14.24 -30.91 -8.18
C PHE A 23 -14.00 -29.91 -7.04
N PHE A 24 -12.81 -29.89 -6.44
CA PHE A 24 -12.49 -28.94 -5.38
C PHE A 24 -12.45 -27.50 -5.90
N LEU A 25 -11.72 -27.25 -7.00
CA LEU A 25 -11.51 -25.91 -7.57
C LEU A 25 -12.77 -25.28 -8.14
N HIS A 26 -13.61 -26.04 -8.83
CA HIS A 26 -14.73 -25.48 -9.60
C HIS A 26 -16.10 -25.68 -8.98
N LEU A 27 -16.29 -26.64 -8.06
CA LEU A 27 -17.58 -26.88 -7.41
C LEU A 27 -17.56 -26.48 -5.94
N LEU A 28 -16.59 -26.97 -5.17
CA LEU A 28 -16.56 -26.76 -3.71
C LEU A 28 -16.12 -25.35 -3.30
N PHE A 29 -15.07 -24.80 -3.91
CA PHE A 29 -14.57 -23.46 -3.55
C PHE A 29 -15.57 -22.32 -3.83
N PRO A 30 -16.28 -22.29 -4.97
CA PRO A 30 -17.28 -21.25 -5.22
C PRO A 30 -18.44 -21.28 -4.22
N LEU A 31 -18.91 -22.48 -3.86
CA LEU A 31 -19.98 -22.67 -2.87
C LEU A 31 -19.57 -22.18 -1.48
N LYS A 32 -18.35 -22.53 -1.03
CA LYS A 32 -17.82 -22.03 0.25
C LYS A 32 -17.62 -20.52 0.26
N LYS A 33 -17.17 -19.94 -0.86
CA LYS A 33 -16.97 -18.49 -0.98
C LYS A 33 -18.30 -17.72 -0.93
N ALA A 34 -19.35 -18.25 -1.55
CA ALA A 34 -20.67 -17.66 -1.51
C ALA A 34 -21.26 -17.68 -0.09
N ALA A 35 -21.21 -18.84 0.59
CA ALA A 35 -21.70 -18.97 1.97
C ALA A 35 -20.94 -18.07 2.96
N LEU A 36 -19.62 -17.97 2.82
CA LEU A 36 -18.79 -17.13 3.70
C LEU A 36 -19.04 -15.63 3.47
N MET A 37 -19.31 -15.20 2.23
CA MET A 37 -19.71 -13.82 1.96
C MET A 37 -21.09 -13.49 2.53
N GLU A 38 -22.03 -14.45 2.50
CA GLU A 38 -23.37 -14.26 3.06
C GLU A 38 -23.33 -14.13 4.58
N GLU A 39 -22.53 -14.95 5.27
CA GLU A 39 -22.31 -14.86 6.72
C GLU A 39 -21.64 -13.53 7.11
N MET A 40 -20.60 -13.11 6.39
CA MET A 40 -19.91 -11.84 6.64
C MET A 40 -20.82 -10.63 6.40
N ASN A 41 -21.67 -10.66 5.37
CA ASN A 41 -22.65 -9.59 5.13
C ASN A 41 -23.70 -9.53 6.24
N ARG A 42 -24.12 -10.68 6.76
CA ARG A 42 -25.08 -10.76 7.86
C ARG A 42 -24.52 -10.15 9.15
N ASP A 43 -23.26 -10.45 9.48
CA ASP A 43 -22.59 -9.89 10.66
C ASP A 43 -22.42 -8.36 10.56
N VAL A 44 -22.12 -7.84 9.36
CA VAL A 44 -22.05 -6.39 9.13
C VAL A 44 -23.42 -5.73 9.32
N GLU A 45 -24.48 -6.36 8.82
CA GLU A 45 -25.85 -5.83 8.94
C GLU A 45 -26.38 -5.91 10.38
N GLU A 46 -26.00 -6.94 11.13
CA GLU A 46 -26.29 -7.09 12.57
C GLU A 46 -25.54 -6.03 13.40
N HIS A 47 -24.26 -5.77 13.09
CA HIS A 47 -23.48 -4.73 13.74
C HIS A 47 -24.02 -3.30 13.49
N LEU A 48 -24.53 -3.03 12.29
CA LEU A 48 -25.19 -1.77 11.95
C LEU A 48 -26.56 -1.62 12.64
N ARG A 49 -27.23 -2.72 12.98
CA ARG A 49 -28.53 -2.72 13.64
C ARG A 49 -28.44 -2.58 15.16
N GLU A 50 -27.38 -3.10 15.78
CA GLU A 50 -27.14 -2.98 17.22
C GLU A 50 -26.49 -1.65 17.64
N ASN A 51 -25.80 -0.96 16.71
CA ASN A 51 -25.31 0.41 16.90
C ASN A 51 -25.97 1.38 15.90
N PRO A 52 -27.25 1.74 16.11
CA PRO A 52 -27.85 2.83 15.35
C PRO A 52 -27.03 4.09 15.62
N THR A 53 -26.39 4.60 14.57
CA THR A 53 -25.64 5.86 14.60
C THR A 53 -26.52 6.94 15.23
N GLU A 54 -26.08 7.51 16.36
CA GLU A 54 -26.75 8.64 16.98
C GLU A 54 -26.93 9.75 15.94
N PRO A 55 -28.09 10.43 15.92
CA PRO A 55 -28.28 11.57 15.02
C PRO A 55 -27.23 12.64 15.34
N PRO A 56 -26.66 13.29 14.31
CA PRO A 56 -25.58 14.25 14.50
C PRO A 56 -26.06 15.41 15.40
N PRO A 57 -25.22 15.89 16.33
CA PRO A 57 -25.49 17.14 17.03
C PRO A 57 -25.61 18.28 16.01
N THR A 58 -26.54 19.19 16.30
CA THR A 58 -26.85 20.37 15.48
C THR A 58 -25.63 21.29 15.35
N PRO A 59 -25.49 22.03 14.23
CA PRO A 59 -24.27 22.75 13.91
C PRO A 59 -24.20 24.05 14.71
N ASP A 60 -23.42 24.05 15.78
CA ASP A 60 -22.98 25.26 16.44
C ASP A 60 -21.56 25.62 16.00
N ASN A 61 -21.50 26.68 15.21
CA ASN A 61 -20.40 27.61 14.98
C ASN A 61 -19.04 27.02 14.55
N ASP A 62 -18.74 27.23 13.27
CA ASP A 62 -17.42 27.16 12.65
C ASP A 62 -16.30 27.73 13.56
N PRO A 63 -15.32 26.91 13.98
CA PRO A 63 -13.96 27.36 14.11
C PRO A 63 -13.30 27.19 12.75
N GLU A 64 -13.12 28.32 12.07
CA GLU A 64 -12.10 28.60 11.08
C GLU A 64 -11.03 27.51 10.99
N ALA A 65 -11.02 26.79 9.86
CA ALA A 65 -10.12 25.68 9.59
C ALA A 65 -8.67 26.08 9.93
N ALA A 66 -8.14 25.49 10.99
CA ALA A 66 -6.75 25.64 11.36
C ALA A 66 -5.88 25.21 10.16
N PRO A 67 -4.88 26.02 9.76
CA PRO A 67 -3.98 25.64 8.69
C PRO A 67 -3.30 24.32 9.03
N ALA A 68 -3.12 23.47 8.01
CA ALA A 68 -2.37 22.23 8.11
C ALA A 68 -1.07 22.46 8.91
N PRO A 69 -0.69 21.57 9.84
CA PRO A 69 0.48 21.77 10.67
C PRO A 69 1.69 22.04 9.77
N GLU A 70 2.28 23.23 9.92
CA GLU A 70 3.50 23.58 9.23
C GLU A 70 4.56 22.52 9.54
N PRO A 71 5.37 22.11 8.54
CA PRO A 71 6.44 21.15 8.76
C PRO A 71 7.38 21.73 9.84
N GLY A 72 7.36 21.09 11.01
CA GLY A 72 8.17 21.50 12.16
C GLY A 72 9.62 21.71 11.74
N ALA A 73 10.23 22.77 12.27
CA ALA A 73 11.61 23.15 11.98
C ALA A 73 12.52 21.92 11.99
N LYS A 74 13.16 21.65 10.84
CA LYS A 74 14.04 20.49 10.62
C LYS A 74 15.10 20.45 11.72
N ASN A 75 14.97 19.51 12.65
CA ASN A 75 15.92 19.33 13.74
C ASN A 75 17.17 18.61 13.21
N GLU A 76 17.94 19.29 12.36
CA GLU A 76 19.13 18.73 11.68
C GLU A 76 20.13 18.07 12.65
N SER A 77 20.10 18.48 13.92
CA SER A 77 20.93 17.92 14.98
C SER A 77 20.60 16.47 15.35
N SER A 78 19.32 16.04 15.34
CA SER A 78 18.99 14.64 15.68
C SER A 78 19.33 13.70 14.53
N PHE A 79 19.04 14.09 13.28
CA PHE A 79 19.38 13.32 12.08
C PHE A 79 20.85 12.92 12.02
N ARG A 80 21.77 13.89 12.02
CA ARG A 80 23.21 13.60 11.83
C ARG A 80 23.76 12.73 12.96
N LYS A 81 23.33 12.98 14.20
CA LYS A 81 23.74 12.22 15.37
C LYS A 81 23.29 10.75 15.26
N SER A 82 22.02 10.52 14.93
CA SER A 82 21.48 9.16 14.78
C SER A 82 22.09 8.40 13.61
N VAL A 83 22.38 9.07 12.48
CA VAL A 83 23.09 8.45 11.36
C VAL A 83 24.50 8.01 11.78
N GLN A 84 25.26 8.87 12.47
CA GLN A 84 26.59 8.52 12.96
C GLN A 84 26.55 7.33 13.93
N GLU A 85 25.55 7.28 14.80
CA GLU A 85 25.36 6.20 15.78
C GLU A 85 24.97 4.86 15.13
N CYS A 86 24.08 4.89 14.13
CA CYS A 86 23.62 3.69 13.44
C CYS A 86 24.68 3.12 12.49
N PHE A 87 25.36 3.99 11.75
CA PHE A 87 26.34 3.58 10.74
C PHE A 87 27.79 3.61 11.24
N LYS A 88 28.03 3.92 12.53
CA LYS A 88 29.37 4.03 13.13
C LYS A 88 30.33 4.90 12.30
N GLY A 89 29.81 5.96 11.70
CA GLY A 89 30.57 6.88 10.83
C GLY A 89 30.90 6.37 9.43
N GLN A 90 30.47 5.16 9.03
CA GLN A 90 30.68 4.62 7.67
C GLN A 90 29.91 5.39 6.60
N VAL A 91 28.83 6.07 7.00
CA VAL A 91 27.99 6.89 6.13
C VAL A 91 27.87 8.28 6.72
N SER A 92 27.97 9.28 5.85
CA SER A 92 27.67 10.68 6.17
C SER A 92 26.56 11.15 5.26
N ALA A 93 25.55 11.78 5.84
CA ALA A 93 24.42 12.34 5.12
C ALA A 93 24.00 13.65 5.78
N ARG A 94 23.53 14.60 4.98
CA ARG A 94 23.00 15.88 5.50
C ARG A 94 21.53 15.82 5.83
N ASP A 95 20.78 15.01 5.11
CA ASP A 95 19.33 14.83 5.21
C ASP A 95 18.92 13.41 4.79
N PRO A 96 17.66 12.99 5.04
CA PRO A 96 17.18 11.65 4.66
C PRO A 96 17.31 11.32 3.16
N LYS A 97 17.14 12.30 2.24
CA LYS A 97 17.29 12.08 0.79
C LYS A 97 18.74 11.81 0.42
N ASP A 98 19.68 12.50 1.06
CA ASP A 98 21.12 12.31 0.89
C ASP A 98 21.55 10.94 1.40
N LEU A 99 21.04 10.50 2.56
CA LEU A 99 21.27 9.16 3.08
C LEU A 99 20.80 8.09 2.09
N LEU A 100 19.56 8.18 1.60
CA LEU A 100 19.03 7.24 0.62
C LEU A 100 19.86 7.22 -0.68
N ARG A 101 20.32 8.37 -1.17
CA ARG A 101 21.22 8.43 -2.33
C ARG A 101 22.55 7.73 -2.05
N GLY A 102 23.12 7.92 -0.86
CA GLY A 102 24.33 7.22 -0.42
C GLY A 102 24.15 5.70 -0.39
N LEU A 103 23.07 5.23 0.25
CA LEU A 103 22.76 3.80 0.34
C LEU A 103 22.49 3.17 -1.03
N LYS A 104 21.83 3.89 -1.94
CA LYS A 104 21.62 3.44 -3.33
C LYS A 104 22.95 3.18 -4.06
N ARG A 105 23.96 4.02 -3.84
CA ARG A 105 25.32 3.80 -4.39
C ARG A 105 26.02 2.58 -3.78
N GLN A 106 25.61 2.17 -2.57
CA GLN A 106 26.12 0.99 -1.87
C GLN A 106 25.32 -0.29 -2.20
N GLY A 107 24.38 -0.22 -3.15
CA GLY A 107 23.62 -1.38 -3.61
C GLY A 107 22.22 -1.52 -3.01
N LEU A 108 21.69 -0.48 -2.34
CA LEU A 108 20.27 -0.42 -2.01
C LEU A 108 19.46 -0.21 -3.31
N VAL A 109 18.58 -1.16 -3.64
CA VAL A 109 17.77 -1.15 -4.87
C VAL A 109 16.29 -1.11 -4.49
N LEU A 110 15.50 -0.34 -5.24
CA LEU A 110 14.05 -0.32 -5.11
C LEU A 110 13.51 -1.73 -5.36
N ASN A 111 12.80 -2.27 -4.36
CA ASN A 111 12.15 -3.56 -4.45
C ASN A 111 10.72 -3.39 -4.99
N GLU A 112 9.92 -2.54 -4.34
CA GLU A 112 8.53 -2.29 -4.72
C GLU A 112 8.06 -0.90 -4.26
N VAL A 113 7.04 -0.40 -4.93
CA VAL A 113 6.22 0.73 -4.47
C VAL A 113 4.95 0.11 -3.88
N THR A 114 4.79 0.18 -2.56
CA THR A 114 3.67 -0.47 -1.85
C THR A 114 2.40 0.35 -1.94
N VAL A 115 2.53 1.68 -1.85
CA VAL A 115 1.42 2.62 -1.94
C VAL A 115 1.84 3.81 -2.78
N GLU A 116 0.95 4.26 -3.66
CA GLU A 116 1.10 5.53 -4.33
C GLU A 116 -0.26 6.23 -4.41
N ASN A 117 -0.34 7.44 -3.88
CA ASN A 117 -1.57 8.19 -3.71
C ASN A 117 -1.43 9.58 -4.33
N TRP A 118 -2.29 9.91 -5.29
CA TRP A 118 -2.33 11.22 -5.95
C TRP A 118 -3.66 11.88 -5.68
N HIS A 119 -3.64 13.13 -5.24
CA HIS A 119 -4.85 13.96 -5.20
C HIS A 119 -4.77 14.93 -6.37
N VAL A 120 -5.81 14.91 -7.20
CA VAL A 120 -5.87 15.67 -8.44
C VAL A 120 -7.10 16.56 -8.40
N ARG A 121 -6.91 17.86 -8.61
CA ARG A 121 -8.01 18.81 -8.78
C ARG A 121 -8.30 18.98 -10.27
N ARG A 122 -9.53 18.69 -10.67
CA ARG A 122 -10.03 18.79 -12.04
C ARG A 122 -10.35 20.25 -12.42
N PRO A 123 -10.44 20.60 -13.72
CA PRO A 123 -10.78 21.95 -14.17
C PRO A 123 -12.16 22.43 -13.71
N ASN A 124 -13.09 21.51 -13.46
CA ASN A 124 -14.43 21.80 -12.90
C ASN A 124 -14.42 22.01 -11.37
N GLY A 125 -13.24 22.02 -10.73
CA GLY A 125 -13.08 22.21 -9.29
C GLY A 125 -13.17 20.93 -8.46
N GLN A 126 -13.66 19.82 -9.02
CA GLN A 126 -13.77 18.55 -8.31
C GLN A 126 -12.41 17.97 -7.97
N GLU A 127 -12.30 17.36 -6.79
CA GLU A 127 -11.11 16.62 -6.38
C GLU A 127 -11.32 15.12 -6.52
N GLU A 128 -10.25 14.45 -6.94
CA GLU A 128 -10.20 13.00 -7.01
C GLU A 128 -8.91 12.50 -6.36
N ARG A 129 -9.03 11.41 -5.61
CA ARG A 129 -7.89 10.69 -5.04
C ARG A 129 -7.72 9.38 -5.78
N ILE A 130 -6.53 9.19 -6.33
CA ILE A 130 -6.13 7.98 -7.06
C ILE A 130 -5.14 7.27 -6.16
N MET A 131 -5.49 6.09 -5.68
CA MET A 131 -4.62 5.29 -4.82
C MET A 131 -4.27 4.00 -5.56
N VAL A 132 -2.98 3.73 -5.72
CA VAL A 132 -2.45 2.47 -6.23
C VAL A 132 -1.81 1.75 -5.04
N VAL A 133 -2.23 0.52 -4.80
CA VAL A 133 -1.72 -0.30 -3.70
C VAL A 133 -1.16 -1.60 -4.30
N ALA A 134 0.07 -1.95 -3.96
CA ALA A 134 0.54 -3.31 -4.19
C ALA A 134 -0.15 -4.19 -3.15
N SER A 135 -0.90 -5.20 -3.59
CA SER A 135 -1.63 -6.07 -2.66
C SER A 135 -0.66 -6.75 -1.70
N ASP A 136 -0.92 -6.60 -0.40
CA ASP A 136 -0.17 -7.27 0.64
C ASP A 136 -0.17 -8.79 0.41
N ARG A 137 0.91 -9.46 0.82
CA ARG A 137 1.14 -10.91 0.63
C ARG A 137 -0.04 -11.80 1.06
N GLU A 138 -0.95 -11.31 1.89
CA GLU A 138 -2.12 -12.04 2.37
C GLU A 138 -3.29 -12.11 1.37
N ASN A 139 -3.33 -11.23 0.35
CA ASN A 139 -4.38 -11.24 -0.68
C ASN A 139 -3.80 -11.32 -2.11
N ALA A 140 -3.50 -12.55 -2.53
CA ALA A 140 -3.39 -12.99 -3.93
C ALA A 140 -2.38 -12.27 -4.87
N ASN A 141 -1.21 -12.90 -5.01
CA ASN A 141 -0.35 -12.90 -6.21
C ASN A 141 0.43 -11.62 -6.56
N GLY A 142 0.66 -10.70 -5.62
CA GLY A 142 1.48 -9.50 -5.91
C GLY A 142 0.86 -8.57 -6.96
N ARG A 143 -0.48 -8.58 -7.04
CA ARG A 143 -1.25 -7.79 -7.99
C ARG A 143 -1.37 -6.34 -7.51
N LYS A 144 -1.34 -5.39 -8.44
CA LYS A 144 -1.59 -3.98 -8.14
C LYS A 144 -3.09 -3.70 -8.16
N GLU A 145 -3.59 -2.95 -7.19
CA GLU A 145 -4.97 -2.48 -7.14
C GLU A 145 -5.02 -0.95 -7.29
N VAL A 146 -5.86 -0.44 -8.19
CA VAL A 146 -6.25 0.97 -8.25
C VAL A 146 -7.58 1.15 -7.56
N ARG A 147 -7.60 2.07 -6.60
CA ARG A 147 -8.79 2.61 -5.96
C ARG A 147 -8.95 4.07 -6.37
N LEU A 148 -10.14 4.43 -6.83
CA LEU A 148 -10.48 5.80 -7.19
C LEU A 148 -11.48 6.34 -6.18
N PHE A 149 -11.28 7.57 -5.73
CA PHE A 149 -12.20 8.27 -4.84
C PHE A 149 -12.52 9.64 -5.41
N GLY A 150 -13.77 10.07 -5.27
CA GLY A 150 -14.11 11.48 -5.27
C GLY A 150 -13.84 12.09 -3.90
N VAL A 151 -14.08 13.39 -3.79
CA VAL A 151 -14.07 14.11 -2.52
C VAL A 151 -15.43 14.79 -2.40
N ASP A 152 -16.10 14.62 -1.27
CA ASP A 152 -17.37 15.28 -0.97
C ASP A 152 -17.15 16.70 -0.41
N ASP A 153 -18.25 17.37 -0.05
CA ASP A 153 -18.24 18.75 0.43
C ASP A 153 -17.55 18.91 1.79
N GLU A 154 -17.35 17.81 2.54
CA GLU A 154 -16.62 17.76 3.81
C GLU A 154 -15.12 17.44 3.62
N GLY A 155 -14.67 17.22 2.39
CA GLY A 155 -13.29 16.86 2.10
C GLY A 155 -12.98 15.38 2.32
N LEU A 156 -13.99 14.52 2.49
CA LEU A 156 -13.83 13.11 2.76
C LEU A 156 -13.80 12.28 1.45
N PRO A 157 -13.02 11.18 1.42
CA PRO A 157 -12.91 10.35 0.22
C PRO A 157 -14.15 9.49 0.03
N VAL A 158 -14.84 9.63 -1.10
CA VAL A 158 -15.99 8.80 -1.48
C VAL A 158 -15.59 7.81 -2.59
N PRO A 159 -15.68 6.49 -2.38
CA PRO A 159 -15.28 5.50 -3.39
C PRO A 159 -16.00 5.68 -4.73
N LYS A 160 -15.23 5.68 -5.82
CA LYS A 160 -15.75 5.61 -7.19
C LYS A 160 -15.51 4.20 -7.73
N PRO A 161 -16.57 3.43 -8.00
CA PRO A 161 -16.42 2.05 -8.44
C PRO A 161 -15.68 1.99 -9.78
N LEU A 162 -14.71 1.09 -9.86
CA LEU A 162 -14.01 0.76 -11.09
C LEU A 162 -14.38 -0.66 -11.53
N PRO A 163 -14.52 -0.93 -12.84
CA PRO A 163 -14.65 -2.29 -13.33
C PRO A 163 -13.45 -3.13 -12.86
N ALA A 164 -13.68 -4.40 -12.47
CA ALA A 164 -12.62 -5.27 -11.95
C ALA A 164 -11.40 -5.36 -12.88
N ALA A 165 -11.61 -5.38 -14.20
CA ALA A 165 -10.55 -5.41 -15.22
C ALA A 165 -9.67 -4.14 -15.27
N LYS A 166 -10.09 -3.06 -14.60
CA LYS A 166 -9.34 -1.80 -14.47
C LYS A 166 -8.86 -1.56 -13.04
N ALA A 167 -9.54 -2.14 -12.06
CA ALA A 167 -9.16 -2.06 -10.66
C ALA A 167 -7.94 -2.94 -10.34
N PHE A 168 -7.86 -4.15 -10.89
CA PHE A 168 -6.78 -5.10 -10.60
C PHE A 168 -5.83 -5.25 -11.79
N ASP A 169 -4.53 -5.18 -11.53
CA ASP A 169 -3.43 -5.14 -12.52
C ASP A 169 -3.69 -4.16 -13.67
N PRO A 170 -3.96 -2.89 -13.34
CA PRO A 170 -4.17 -1.85 -14.34
C PRO A 170 -2.96 -1.70 -15.27
N LYS A 171 -3.23 -1.42 -16.55
CA LYS A 171 -2.17 -0.96 -17.46
C LYS A 171 -1.67 0.42 -17.02
N GLU A 172 -0.36 0.68 -17.15
CA GLU A 172 0.24 1.97 -16.80
C GLU A 172 -0.42 3.15 -17.55
N ASP A 173 -0.84 2.95 -18.82
CA ASP A 173 -1.58 3.96 -19.58
C ASP A 173 -2.92 4.36 -18.94
N PHE A 174 -3.59 3.42 -18.27
CA PHE A 174 -4.83 3.71 -17.54
C PHE A 174 -4.55 4.57 -16.33
N ILE A 175 -3.52 4.23 -15.54
CA ILE A 175 -3.08 5.05 -14.40
C ILE A 175 -2.67 6.45 -14.86
N ALA A 176 -1.91 6.55 -15.95
CA ALA A 176 -1.51 7.83 -16.54
C ALA A 176 -2.72 8.65 -17.01
N ALA A 177 -3.72 8.00 -17.62
CA ALA A 177 -4.95 8.66 -18.05
C ALA A 177 -5.77 9.21 -16.88
N LEU A 178 -5.77 8.56 -15.71
CA LEU A 178 -6.42 9.10 -14.52
C LEU A 178 -5.77 10.40 -14.02
N LYS A 179 -4.44 10.53 -14.16
CA LYS A 179 -3.67 11.70 -13.71
C LYS A 179 -3.78 12.90 -14.65
N LYS A 180 -3.81 12.67 -15.97
CA LYS A 180 -3.72 13.73 -17.01
C LYS A 180 -4.75 14.87 -16.92
N PRO A 181 -6.05 14.64 -16.65
CA PRO A 181 -7.06 15.70 -16.76
C PRO A 181 -7.05 16.75 -15.64
N GLY A 182 -6.04 16.85 -14.77
CA GLY A 182 -6.10 17.81 -13.65
C GLY A 182 -4.74 18.23 -13.09
N ARG A 183 -4.79 19.16 -12.14
CA ARG A 183 -3.62 19.65 -11.41
C ARG A 183 -3.36 18.73 -10.22
N LEU A 184 -2.14 18.21 -10.10
CA LEU A 184 -1.68 17.48 -8.93
C LEU A 184 -1.60 18.45 -7.73
N VAL A 185 -2.31 18.14 -6.64
CA VAL A 185 -2.29 18.94 -5.40
C VAL A 185 -1.56 18.25 -4.26
N PHE A 186 -1.51 16.91 -4.29
CA PHE A 186 -0.81 16.11 -3.30
C PHE A 186 -0.33 14.81 -3.93
N HIS A 187 0.88 14.37 -3.56
CA HIS A 187 1.42 13.08 -3.95
C HIS A 187 2.11 12.43 -2.76
N GLN A 188 1.72 11.21 -2.44
CA GLN A 188 2.36 10.37 -1.45
C GLN A 188 2.81 9.07 -2.12
N ARG A 189 3.99 8.58 -1.76
CA ARG A 189 4.53 7.32 -2.27
C ARG A 189 5.28 6.58 -1.19
N GLN A 190 4.95 5.33 -0.97
CA GLN A 190 5.65 4.44 -0.06
C GLN A 190 6.46 3.41 -0.86
N GLU A 191 7.73 3.28 -0.54
CA GLU A 191 8.69 2.43 -1.22
C GLU A 191 9.37 1.49 -0.23
N SER A 192 9.61 0.24 -0.64
CA SER A 192 10.53 -0.65 0.04
C SER A 192 11.75 -0.92 -0.84
N HIS A 193 12.92 -0.99 -0.20
CA HIS A 193 14.21 -1.17 -0.84
C HIS A 193 14.96 -2.31 -0.16
N ASN A 194 15.67 -3.11 -0.95
CA ASN A 194 16.51 -4.20 -0.46
C ASN A 194 17.96 -3.96 -0.90
N GLY A 195 18.91 -4.39 -0.09
CA GLY A 195 20.33 -4.23 -0.32
C GLY A 195 21.16 -5.41 0.18
N PRO A 196 22.49 -5.35 0.01
CA PRO A 196 23.39 -6.41 0.45
C PRO A 196 23.38 -6.56 1.97
N GLU A 197 23.80 -7.74 2.44
CA GLU A 197 24.04 -8.02 3.87
C GLU A 197 22.86 -7.73 4.82
N GLY A 198 21.62 -7.85 4.33
CA GLY A 198 20.43 -7.58 5.15
C GLY A 198 20.13 -6.10 5.36
N LEU A 199 20.76 -5.21 4.58
CA LEU A 199 20.35 -3.82 4.46
C LEU A 199 18.98 -3.76 3.77
N SER A 200 18.01 -3.09 4.37
CA SER A 200 16.76 -2.74 3.71
C SER A 200 16.29 -1.37 4.17
N ALA A 201 15.40 -0.74 3.40
CA ALA A 201 14.82 0.53 3.76
C ALA A 201 13.33 0.63 3.38
N SER A 202 12.55 1.27 4.23
CA SER A 202 11.18 1.70 3.95
C SER A 202 11.15 3.22 3.91
N VAL A 203 10.56 3.80 2.88
CA VAL A 203 10.56 5.26 2.66
C VAL A 203 9.17 5.72 2.31
N GLU A 204 8.68 6.75 2.99
CA GLU A 204 7.50 7.49 2.61
C GLU A 204 7.91 8.86 2.06
N TRP A 205 7.47 9.14 0.84
CA TRP A 205 7.59 10.42 0.17
C TRP A 205 6.26 11.15 0.22
N VAL A 206 6.28 12.45 0.53
CA VAL A 206 5.15 13.36 0.41
C VAL A 206 5.62 14.59 -0.37
N ASN A 207 5.01 14.87 -1.52
CA ASN A 207 5.35 15.97 -2.42
C ASN A 207 6.86 16.06 -2.69
N GLU A 208 7.47 14.92 -3.02
CA GLU A 208 8.91 14.73 -3.26
C GLU A 208 9.82 14.85 -2.02
N ASP A 209 9.30 15.19 -0.85
CA ASP A 209 10.03 15.20 0.42
C ASP A 209 9.93 13.87 1.16
N VAL A 210 11.01 13.45 1.82
CA VAL A 210 11.00 12.23 2.64
C VAL A 210 10.36 12.58 3.96
N ARG A 211 9.20 11.98 4.23
CA ARG A 211 8.45 12.17 5.46
C ARG A 211 8.87 11.17 6.51
N ASP A 212 8.76 9.89 6.18
CA ASP A 212 9.19 8.78 7.02
C ASP A 212 10.33 7.99 6.31
N LEU A 213 11.35 7.62 7.07
CA LEU A 213 12.46 6.78 6.61
C LEU A 213 12.82 5.78 7.70
N GLN A 214 12.79 4.49 7.36
CA GLN A 214 13.33 3.43 8.20
C GLN A 214 14.41 2.69 7.43
N VAL A 215 15.60 2.54 8.01
CA VAL A 215 16.70 1.75 7.46
C VAL A 215 17.06 0.65 8.44
N PHE A 216 16.95 -0.60 8.00
CA PHE A 216 17.26 -1.78 8.77
C PHE A 216 18.69 -2.25 8.46
N LEU A 217 19.48 -2.45 9.51
CA LEU A 217 20.92 -2.73 9.47
C LEU A 217 21.25 -3.89 10.39
N LYS A 218 21.00 -5.15 9.98
CA LYS A 218 21.23 -6.38 10.79
C LYS A 218 20.67 -6.31 12.23
N GLU A 219 21.37 -5.65 13.15
CA GLU A 219 21.04 -5.49 14.56
C GLU A 219 20.53 -4.09 14.95
N LYS A 220 20.54 -3.11 14.03
CA LYS A 220 20.12 -1.73 14.28
C LYS A 220 19.04 -1.27 13.31
N THR A 221 18.24 -0.30 13.73
CA THR A 221 17.29 0.39 12.87
C THR A 221 17.44 1.90 13.02
N LEU A 222 17.71 2.60 11.91
CA LEU A 222 17.54 4.04 11.87
C LEU A 222 16.07 4.33 11.54
N SER A 223 15.35 5.00 12.41
CA SER A 223 13.97 5.43 12.18
C SER A 223 13.89 6.95 12.22
N CYS A 224 13.30 7.54 11.18
CA CYS A 224 13.16 8.98 11.00
C CYS A 224 11.72 9.33 10.65
N ARG A 225 11.18 10.38 11.29
CA ARG A 225 9.88 11.00 10.97
C ARG A 225 10.01 12.51 10.99
N ASP A 226 9.62 13.17 9.90
CA ASP A 226 9.66 14.62 9.75
C ASP A 226 11.03 15.24 10.15
N SER A 227 12.12 14.54 9.83
CA SER A 227 13.52 14.84 10.19
C SER A 227 13.97 14.50 11.62
N ASP A 228 13.07 14.11 12.54
CA ASP A 228 13.48 13.58 13.83
C ASP A 228 13.88 12.11 13.69
N CYS A 229 15.12 11.79 14.03
CA CYS A 229 15.66 10.45 13.87
C CYS A 229 16.12 9.85 15.18
N ARG A 230 16.03 8.52 15.24
CA ARG A 230 16.53 7.70 16.34
C ARG A 230 17.21 6.47 15.78
N CYS A 231 18.33 6.12 16.39
CA CYS A 231 18.98 4.84 16.16
C CYS A 231 18.50 3.89 17.26
N LEU A 232 17.85 2.80 16.86
CA LEU A 232 17.34 1.74 17.73
C LEU A 232 18.21 0.50 17.59
#